data_AF-A0A1I6YVE4-F1
#
_entry.id   AF-A0A1I6YVE4-F1
#
_cell.length_a   1.000
_cell.length_b   1.000
_cell.length_c   1.000
_cell.angle_alpha   90.00
_cell.angle_beta   90.00
_cell.angle_gamma   90.00
#
_symmetry.space_group_name_H-M   'P 1'
#
loop_
_entity.id
_entity.type
_entity.pdbx_description
1 polymer ?
#
loop_
_entity_poly.entity_id
_entity_poly.type
_entity_poly.pdbx_seq_one_letter_code
_entity_poly.pdbx_strand_id
1 'polypeptide(L)'
;MTTIDTGTVVTGILGHDLHYARTAEETADLVEAVLRTRYSQIYVWDRPCLSFRDEHGPAFPHARLRITADPNNGWGALSHMDARPEAVNGAAADSYNPHTTEETPPLLFDPEGDLWFPASASLPLDQAREAITEYCRTGTRPESVRWQPGQWY
;
A
#
# COMPACT_ATOMS: atom_id res chain seq x y z
N MET A 1 15.65 -33.30 -1.33
CA MET A 1 15.45 -31.94 -0.78
C MET A 1 14.64 -31.17 -1.78
N THR A 2 13.32 -31.12 -1.58
CA THR A 2 12.44 -30.18 -2.28
C THR A 2 12.75 -28.81 -1.72
N THR A 3 13.48 -28.00 -2.48
CA THR A 3 13.56 -26.55 -2.23
C THR A 3 12.12 -26.06 -2.37
N ILE A 4 11.44 -25.83 -1.26
CA ILE A 4 10.20 -25.05 -1.27
C ILE A 4 10.67 -23.68 -1.72
N ASP A 5 10.38 -23.34 -2.97
CA ASP A 5 10.51 -21.98 -3.44
C ASP A 5 9.55 -21.16 -2.57
N THR A 6 10.07 -20.58 -1.49
CA THR A 6 9.36 -19.61 -0.64
C THR A 6 9.21 -18.35 -1.46
N GLY A 7 8.37 -18.44 -2.49
CA GLY A 7 8.05 -17.34 -3.38
C GLY A 7 7.43 -16.22 -2.55
N THR A 8 7.89 -15.00 -2.81
CA THR A 8 7.34 -13.79 -2.22
C THR A 8 5.81 -13.81 -2.31
N VAL A 9 5.14 -13.62 -1.17
CA VAL A 9 3.69 -13.53 -1.10
C VAL A 9 3.31 -12.08 -0.91
N VAL A 10 2.49 -11.57 -1.82
CA VAL A 10 1.84 -10.27 -1.70
C VAL A 10 0.52 -10.50 -0.97
N THR A 11 0.35 -9.84 0.18
CA THR A 11 -0.91 -9.88 0.93
C THR A 11 -1.58 -8.52 0.86
N GLY A 12 -2.79 -8.48 0.29
CA GLY A 12 -3.64 -7.29 0.29
C GLY A 12 -4.75 -7.43 1.32
N ILE A 13 -4.93 -6.42 2.17
CA ILE A 13 -6.10 -6.27 3.04
C ILE A 13 -7.06 -5.33 2.34
N LEU A 14 -8.19 -5.87 1.91
CA LEU A 14 -9.25 -5.11 1.24
C LEU A 14 -10.44 -5.02 2.19
N GLY A 15 -10.60 -3.87 2.85
CA GLY A 15 -11.55 -3.75 3.96
C GLY A 15 -11.15 -4.67 5.13
N HIS A 16 -11.84 -5.79 5.29
CA HIS A 16 -11.65 -6.74 6.40
C HIS A 16 -11.09 -8.10 5.95
N ASP A 17 -10.94 -8.31 4.64
CA ASP A 17 -10.56 -9.60 4.06
C ASP A 17 -9.10 -9.60 3.60
N LEU A 18 -8.40 -10.72 3.84
CA LEU A 18 -7.03 -10.94 3.38
C LEU A 18 -7.06 -11.66 2.03
N HIS A 19 -6.38 -11.06 1.06
CA HIS A 19 -6.16 -11.61 -0.27
C HIS A 19 -4.67 -11.90 -0.46
N TYR A 20 -4.35 -13.05 -1.02
CA TYR A 20 -2.97 -13.48 -1.23
C TYR A 20 -2.69 -13.66 -2.71
N ALA A 21 -1.58 -13.10 -3.18
CA ALA A 21 -1.05 -13.31 -4.52
C ALA A 21 0.36 -13.89 -4.44
N ARG A 22 0.61 -14.93 -5.22
CA ARG A 22 1.90 -15.64 -5.32
C ARG A 22 2.46 -15.62 -6.73
N THR A 23 1.63 -15.32 -7.72
CA THR A 23 2.00 -15.19 -9.13
C THR A 23 1.85 -13.75 -9.62
N ALA A 24 2.48 -13.44 -10.75
CA ALA A 24 2.35 -12.13 -11.38
C ALA A 24 0.91 -11.82 -11.82
N GLU A 25 0.17 -12.82 -12.28
CA GLU A 25 -1.24 -12.70 -12.67
C GLU A 25 -2.13 -12.38 -11.46
N GLU A 26 -2.00 -13.17 -10.38
CA GLU A 26 -2.72 -12.89 -9.12
C GLU A 26 -2.36 -11.52 -8.54
N THR A 27 -1.10 -11.08 -8.72
CA THR A 27 -0.65 -9.76 -8.26
C THR A 27 -1.29 -8.65 -9.07
N ALA A 28 -1.39 -8.80 -10.40
CA ALA A 28 -2.08 -7.84 -11.25
C ALA A 28 -3.57 -7.72 -10.87
N ASP A 29 -4.24 -8.86 -10.66
CA ASP A 29 -5.64 -8.87 -10.19
C ASP A 29 -5.80 -8.23 -8.82
N LEU A 30 -4.85 -8.47 -7.90
CA LEU A 30 -4.83 -7.86 -6.59
C LEU A 30 -4.66 -6.34 -6.67
N VAL A 31 -3.79 -5.83 -7.54
CA VAL A 31 -3.60 -4.39 -7.77
C VAL A 31 -4.90 -3.74 -8.24
N GLU A 32 -5.63 -4.36 -9.18
CA GLU A 32 -6.93 -3.85 -9.61
C GLU A 32 -7.95 -3.84 -8.45
N ALA A 33 -7.97 -4.89 -7.64
CA ALA A 33 -8.88 -4.99 -6.50
C ALA A 33 -8.57 -3.93 -5.42
N VAL A 34 -7.29 -3.65 -5.17
CA VAL A 34 -6.80 -2.58 -4.29
C VAL A 34 -7.30 -1.22 -4.77
N LEU A 35 -7.18 -0.91 -6.06
CA LEU A 35 -7.59 0.39 -6.62
C LEU A 35 -9.11 0.57 -6.68
N ARG A 36 -9.87 -0.53 -6.69
CA ARG A 36 -11.34 -0.49 -6.57
C ARG A 36 -11.81 -0.37 -5.12
N THR A 37 -10.94 -0.66 -4.16
CA THR A 37 -11.25 -0.64 -2.73
C THR A 37 -10.81 0.67 -2.13
N ARG A 38 -11.75 1.39 -1.51
CA ARG A 38 -11.49 2.76 -1.01
C ARG A 38 -10.32 2.83 -0.03
N TYR A 39 -10.22 1.86 0.87
CA TYR A 39 -9.13 1.73 1.84
C TYR A 39 -8.55 0.34 1.76
N SER A 40 -7.27 0.26 1.49
CA SER A 40 -6.58 -1.01 1.34
C SER A 40 -5.15 -0.92 1.86
N GLN A 41 -4.58 -2.08 2.17
CA GLN A 41 -3.19 -2.19 2.63
C GLN A 41 -2.51 -3.35 1.93
N ILE A 42 -1.24 -3.21 1.61
CA ILE A 42 -0.44 -4.26 0.99
C ILE A 42 0.80 -4.51 1.84
N TYR A 43 1.11 -5.79 1.94
CA TYR A 43 2.32 -6.33 2.54
C TYR A 43 3.01 -7.24 1.53
N VAL A 44 4.33 -7.21 1.50
CA VAL A 44 5.15 -8.08 0.67
C VAL A 44 6.13 -8.80 1.58
N TRP A 45 6.11 -10.14 1.55
CA TRP A 45 6.89 -10.93 2.50
C TRP A 45 7.31 -12.30 1.96
N ASP A 46 8.16 -13.01 2.69
CA ASP A 46 8.63 -14.38 2.38
C ASP A 46 7.57 -15.45 2.67
N ARG A 47 6.46 -15.07 3.32
CA ARG A 47 5.35 -15.92 3.74
C ARG A 47 4.04 -15.11 3.77
N PRO A 48 2.85 -15.75 3.73
CA PRO A 48 1.58 -15.02 3.83
C PRO A 48 1.45 -14.33 5.18
N CYS A 49 0.83 -13.13 5.22
CA CYS A 49 0.47 -12.53 6.49
C CYS A 49 -0.66 -13.34 7.14
N LEU A 50 -0.61 -13.47 8.47
CA LEU A 50 -1.64 -14.19 9.23
C LEU A 50 -2.55 -13.21 9.92
N SER A 51 -3.85 -13.52 9.91
CA SER A 51 -4.87 -12.70 10.55
C SER A 51 -4.88 -12.93 12.07
N PHE A 52 -5.54 -12.05 12.82
CA PHE A 52 -5.80 -12.29 14.25
C PHE A 52 -6.69 -13.51 14.53
N ARG A 53 -7.30 -14.10 13.49
CA ARG A 53 -8.14 -15.30 13.59
C ARG A 53 -7.35 -16.59 13.40
N ASP A 54 -6.08 -16.51 13.01
CA ASP A 54 -5.21 -17.68 12.86
C ASP A 54 -4.78 -18.24 14.21
N GLU A 55 -4.65 -19.57 14.29
CA GLU A 55 -4.33 -20.32 15.52
C GLU A 55 -3.00 -19.89 16.16
N HIS A 56 -2.06 -19.41 15.34
CA HIS A 56 -0.74 -18.97 15.75
C HIS A 56 -0.65 -17.45 16.01
N GLY A 57 -1.77 -16.73 15.88
CA GLY A 57 -1.83 -15.29 16.01
C GLY A 57 -1.37 -14.52 14.75
N PRO A 58 -1.45 -13.18 14.80
CA PRO A 58 -1.11 -12.32 13.67
C PRO A 58 0.38 -12.34 13.34
N ALA A 59 0.72 -12.39 12.06
CA ALA A 59 2.09 -12.27 11.58
C ALA A 59 2.12 -11.31 10.40
N PHE A 60 2.81 -10.17 10.56
CA PHE A 60 2.91 -9.11 9.56
C PHE A 60 4.36 -8.64 9.43
N PRO A 61 4.84 -8.30 8.22
CA PRO A 61 6.15 -7.69 8.06
C PRO A 61 6.14 -6.24 8.56
N HIS A 62 7.33 -5.70 8.82
CA HIS A 62 7.50 -4.33 9.33
C HIS A 62 7.18 -3.24 8.31
N ALA A 63 7.36 -3.54 7.02
CA ALA A 63 7.04 -2.63 5.92
C ALA A 63 5.62 -2.86 5.44
N ARG A 64 4.89 -1.76 5.22
CA ARG A 64 3.54 -1.77 4.68
C ARG A 64 3.30 -0.60 3.74
N LEU A 65 2.41 -0.81 2.78
CA LEU A 65 1.86 0.24 1.94
C LEU A 65 0.37 0.37 2.22
N ARG A 66 -0.07 1.51 2.74
CA ARG A 66 -1.50 1.86 2.85
C ARG A 66 -1.90 2.63 1.59
N ILE A 67 -3.11 2.36 1.12
CA ILE A 67 -3.66 2.96 -0.09
C ILE A 67 -5.05 3.50 0.23
N THR A 68 -5.29 4.76 -0.14
CA THR A 68 -6.64 5.28 -0.32
C THR A 68 -6.87 5.46 -1.82
N ALA A 69 -7.93 4.85 -2.35
CA ALA A 69 -8.33 5.01 -3.74
C ALA A 69 -9.71 5.67 -3.83
N ASP A 70 -9.84 6.62 -4.75
CA ASP A 70 -11.10 7.18 -5.21
C ASP A 70 -11.24 6.94 -6.72
N PRO A 71 -11.65 5.71 -7.12
CA PRO A 71 -11.73 5.36 -8.53
C PRO A 71 -12.82 6.13 -9.29
N ASN A 72 -13.82 6.68 -8.59
CA ASN A 72 -14.89 7.46 -9.22
C ASN A 72 -14.38 8.82 -9.71
N ASN A 73 -13.42 9.40 -8.99
CA ASN A 73 -12.78 10.67 -9.35
C ASN A 73 -11.40 10.50 -9.99
N GLY A 74 -10.89 9.27 -10.08
CA GLY A 74 -9.62 8.96 -10.73
C GLY A 74 -8.37 9.30 -9.91
N TRP A 75 -8.48 9.31 -8.58
CA TRP A 75 -7.40 9.67 -7.67
C TRP A 75 -7.01 8.53 -6.73
N GLY A 76 -5.75 8.50 -6.31
CA GLY A 76 -5.27 7.62 -5.26
C GLY A 76 -4.12 8.25 -4.47
N ALA A 77 -3.97 7.88 -3.21
CA ALA A 77 -2.86 8.29 -2.36
C ALA A 77 -2.26 7.08 -1.65
N LEU A 78 -0.95 7.11 -1.45
CA LEU A 78 -0.17 6.03 -0.90
C LEU A 78 0.53 6.51 0.37
N SER A 79 0.60 5.66 1.39
CA SER A 79 1.44 5.87 2.56
C SER A 79 2.30 4.64 2.80
N HIS A 80 3.61 4.80 2.65
CA HIS A 80 4.58 3.76 2.94
C HIS A 80 5.13 3.97 4.34
N MET A 81 5.16 2.90 5.13
CA MET A 81 5.74 2.90 6.47
C MET A 81 6.61 1.66 6.63
N ASP A 82 7.81 1.85 7.17
CA ASP A 82 8.72 0.77 7.53
C ASP A 82 9.07 0.91 9.01
N ALA A 83 8.48 0.03 9.83
CA ALA A 83 8.63 0.08 11.29
C ALA A 83 9.96 -0.52 11.79
N ARG A 84 10.93 -0.82 10.92
CA ARG A 84 12.25 -1.29 11.33
C ARG A 84 13.07 -0.17 11.96
N PRO A 85 13.75 -0.39 13.10
CA PRO A 85 14.57 0.63 13.74
C PRO A 85 15.76 1.09 12.89
N GLU A 86 16.25 0.22 11.99
CA GLU A 86 17.33 0.52 11.04
C GLU A 86 16.88 1.18 9.73
N ALA A 87 15.57 1.34 9.51
CA ALA A 87 15.07 2.00 8.31
C ALA A 87 15.47 3.48 8.32
N VAL A 88 16.37 3.87 7.40
CA VAL A 88 16.85 5.25 7.19
C VAL A 88 15.69 6.25 6.99
N ASN A 89 14.50 5.75 6.64
CA ASN A 89 13.26 6.51 6.47
C ASN A 89 12.10 5.90 7.30
N GLY A 90 12.34 5.42 8.52
CA GLY A 90 11.32 4.77 9.36
C GLY A 90 10.08 5.62 9.71
N ALA A 91 10.05 6.89 9.28
CA ALA A 91 8.86 7.73 9.33
C ALA A 91 7.87 7.35 8.20
N ALA A 92 6.58 7.50 8.47
CA ALA A 92 5.57 7.43 7.42
C ALA A 92 5.94 8.38 6.27
N ALA A 93 5.86 7.90 5.04
CA ALA A 93 6.06 8.69 3.85
C ALA A 93 4.79 8.60 3.01
N ASP A 94 4.23 9.75 2.64
CA ASP A 94 3.05 9.82 1.79
C ASP A 94 3.50 10.08 0.35
N SER A 95 2.71 9.64 -0.62
CA SER A 95 2.91 10.00 -2.02
C SER A 95 2.97 11.52 -2.17
N TYR A 96 3.70 11.98 -3.20
CA TYR A 96 3.81 13.39 -3.52
C TYR A 96 3.55 13.62 -5.00
N ASN A 97 2.51 14.40 -5.27
CA ASN A 97 2.14 14.91 -6.57
C ASN A 97 2.73 16.34 -6.75
N PRO A 98 3.78 16.51 -7.56
CA PRO A 98 4.34 17.85 -7.84
C PRO A 98 3.44 18.70 -8.75
N HIS A 99 2.38 18.12 -9.30
CA HIS A 99 1.42 18.76 -10.21
C HIS A 99 0.08 19.05 -9.54
N THR A 100 0.01 19.01 -8.21
CA THR A 100 -1.20 19.37 -7.45
C THR A 100 -1.69 20.76 -7.83
N THR A 101 -2.98 20.85 -8.15
CA THR A 101 -3.72 22.07 -8.45
C THR A 101 -4.82 22.29 -7.40
N GLU A 102 -5.55 23.41 -7.49
CA GLU A 102 -6.73 23.67 -6.66
C GLU A 102 -7.86 22.64 -6.88
N GLU A 103 -7.86 21.93 -8.01
CA GLU A 103 -8.83 20.88 -8.33
C GLU A 103 -8.44 19.51 -7.78
N THR A 104 -7.23 19.37 -7.23
CA THR A 104 -6.75 18.11 -6.69
C THR A 104 -7.37 17.88 -5.31
N PRO A 105 -8.17 16.81 -5.11
CA PRO A 105 -8.86 16.61 -3.84
C PRO A 105 -7.91 16.07 -2.77
N PRO A 106 -8.08 16.44 -1.49
CA PRO A 106 -7.54 15.64 -0.39
C PRO A 106 -8.29 14.31 -0.32
N LEU A 107 -7.61 13.25 0.14
CA LEU A 107 -8.20 11.91 0.23
C LEU A 107 -8.25 11.45 1.69
N LEU A 108 -9.41 10.96 2.13
CA LEU A 108 -9.56 10.44 3.49
C LEU A 108 -8.62 9.24 3.71
N PHE A 109 -7.69 9.33 4.65
CA PHE A 109 -6.73 8.27 4.96
C PHE A 109 -7.27 7.30 6.00
N ASP A 110 -7.92 7.84 7.03
CA ASP A 110 -8.50 7.07 8.12
C ASP A 110 -9.84 7.68 8.55
N PRO A 111 -10.97 7.01 8.30
CA PRO A 111 -12.29 7.50 8.69
C PRO A 111 -12.49 7.53 10.21
N GLU A 112 -11.81 6.66 10.98
CA GLU A 112 -11.98 6.62 12.43
C GLU A 112 -11.25 7.78 13.12
N GLY A 113 -10.08 8.15 12.59
CA GLY A 113 -9.26 9.25 13.09
C GLY A 113 -9.52 10.61 12.45
N ASP A 114 -10.42 10.69 11.45
CA ASP A 114 -10.61 11.85 10.57
C ASP A 114 -9.28 12.38 10.01
N LEU A 115 -8.44 11.45 9.56
CA LEU A 115 -7.10 11.74 9.01
C LEU A 115 -7.18 11.80 7.49
N TRP A 116 -6.60 12.83 6.88
CA TRP A 116 -6.76 13.14 5.45
C TRP A 116 -5.44 13.38 4.72
N PHE A 117 -5.11 12.55 3.74
CA PHE A 117 -4.04 12.88 2.80
C PHE A 117 -4.21 14.31 2.26
N PRO A 118 -3.17 15.16 2.37
CA PRO A 118 -3.22 16.47 1.75
C PRO A 118 -3.40 16.31 0.24
N ALA A 119 -3.93 17.32 -0.44
CA ALA A 119 -4.05 17.31 -1.91
C ALA A 119 -2.70 17.08 -2.61
N SER A 120 -1.58 17.45 -1.96
CA SER A 120 -0.23 17.15 -2.44
C SER A 120 0.11 15.67 -2.48
N ALA A 121 -0.67 14.80 -1.83
CA ALA A 121 -0.48 13.36 -1.85
C ALA A 121 -1.35 12.62 -2.86
N SER A 122 -2.36 13.29 -3.42
CA SER A 122 -3.27 12.68 -4.38
C SER A 122 -2.63 12.58 -5.76
N LEU A 123 -2.43 11.36 -6.22
CA LEU A 123 -1.89 10.98 -7.51
C LEU A 123 -3.03 10.58 -8.47
N PRO A 124 -2.88 10.81 -9.79
CA PRO A 124 -3.72 10.14 -10.78
C PRO A 124 -3.71 8.63 -10.57
N LEU A 125 -4.86 7.97 -10.75
CA LEU A 125 -5.02 6.54 -10.43
C LEU A 125 -4.03 5.64 -11.19
N ASP A 126 -3.64 6.02 -12.41
CA ASP A 126 -2.65 5.28 -13.20
C ASP A 126 -1.24 5.35 -12.61
N GLN A 127 -0.87 6.49 -12.00
CA GLN A 127 0.41 6.60 -11.28
C GLN A 127 0.38 5.81 -9.97
N ALA A 128 -0.75 5.85 -9.26
CA ALA A 128 -0.93 5.03 -8.07
C ALA A 128 -0.81 3.54 -8.42
N ARG A 129 -1.41 3.10 -9.53
CA ARG A 129 -1.31 1.74 -10.07
C ARG A 129 0.15 1.33 -10.29
N GLU A 130 0.92 2.13 -11.01
CA GLU A 130 2.33 1.86 -11.30
C GLU A 130 3.14 1.67 -10.00
N ALA A 131 2.97 2.58 -9.05
CA ALA A 131 3.64 2.52 -7.75
C ALA A 131 3.23 1.30 -6.92
N ILE A 132 1.95 0.93 -6.92
CA ILE A 132 1.47 -0.27 -6.23
C ILE A 132 2.06 -1.53 -6.87
N THR A 133 2.05 -1.62 -8.20
CA THR A 133 2.65 -2.74 -8.93
C THR A 133 4.15 -2.86 -8.63
N GLU A 134 4.86 -1.73 -8.58
CA GLU A 134 6.27 -1.70 -8.20
C GLU A 134 6.47 -2.22 -6.77
N TYR A 135 5.68 -1.73 -5.81
CA TYR A 135 5.73 -2.19 -4.41
C TYR A 135 5.51 -3.70 -4.31
N CYS A 136 4.51 -4.25 -5.00
CA CYS A 136 4.24 -5.69 -4.99
C CYS A 136 5.43 -6.52 -5.50
N ARG A 137 6.24 -5.97 -6.41
CA ARG A 137 7.42 -6.63 -6.96
C ARG A 137 8.65 -6.52 -6.04
N THR A 138 8.85 -5.37 -5.41
CA THR A 138 10.10 -5.07 -4.68
C THR A 138 9.97 -5.21 -3.16
N GLY A 139 8.76 -5.04 -2.62
CA GLY A 139 8.50 -4.90 -1.19
C GLY A 139 9.13 -3.66 -0.56
N THR A 140 9.67 -2.75 -1.37
CA THR A 140 10.32 -1.50 -0.94
C THR A 140 9.55 -0.31 -1.42
N ARG A 141 9.71 0.84 -0.75
CA ARG A 141 9.10 2.11 -1.14
C ARG A 141 9.28 2.37 -2.65
N PRO A 142 8.19 2.49 -3.42
CA PRO A 142 8.23 2.69 -4.88
C PRO A 142 9.04 3.92 -5.31
N GLU A 143 9.82 3.80 -6.37
CA GLU A 143 10.59 4.91 -6.95
C GLU A 143 9.86 5.59 -8.12
N SER A 144 8.84 4.95 -8.69
CA SER A 144 7.97 5.50 -9.75
C SER A 144 7.20 6.76 -9.32
N VAL A 145 7.05 6.99 -8.01
CA VAL A 145 6.43 8.20 -7.45
C VAL A 145 7.37 8.90 -6.47
N ARG A 146 7.15 10.20 -6.30
CA ARG A 146 7.84 10.98 -5.27
C ARG A 146 7.14 10.82 -3.94
N TRP A 147 7.89 11.06 -2.87
CA TRP A 147 7.40 10.93 -1.49
C TRP A 147 7.65 12.23 -0.73
N GLN A 148 6.73 12.55 0.17
CA GLN A 148 6.85 13.61 1.15
C GLN A 148 6.76 13.01 2.56
N PRO A 149 7.26 13.69 3.61
CA PRO A 149 7.05 13.26 4.98
C PRO A 149 5.55 13.12 5.26
N GLY A 150 5.15 11.95 5.77
CA GLY A 150 3.77 11.68 6.17
C GLY A 150 3.35 12.60 7.30
N GLN A 151 2.12 13.08 7.24
CA GLN A 151 1.58 14.04 8.22
C GLN A 151 0.90 13.35 9.42
N TRP A 152 1.03 12.03 9.53
CA TRP A 152 0.34 11.17 10.50
C TRP A 152 1.33 10.69 11.56
N TYR A 153 1.10 11.04 12.83
CA TYR A 153 1.94 10.70 13.99
C TYR A 153 1.14 9.92 15.03
#